data_AF-A0A961C4I8-F1
#
_entry.id   AF-A0A961C4I8-F1
#
_cell.length_a   1.000
_cell.length_b   1.000
_cell.length_c   1.000
_cell.angle_alpha   90.00
_cell.angle_beta   90.00
_cell.angle_gamma   90.00
#
_symmetry.space_group_name_H-M   'P 1'
#
loop_
_entity.id
_entity.type
_entity.pdbx_description
1 polymer ?
#
loop_
_entity_poly.entity_id
_entity_poly.type
_entity_poly.pdbx_seq_one_letter_code
_entity_poly.pdbx_strand_id
1 'polypeptide(L)'
;MRPTAATTTARSVGLAGLATLWVLSACTLGNYPLPDPGTEHARENTAHITRVLESNDAITGANAKCKVRYLGEKQGALFAWAECTGFYEGSSVPTSVSNAFRIDGTSTQWPQAGAYVEDVRRLSRAASLATFSRTRNV
;
A
#
# COMPACT_ATOMS: atom_id res chain seq x y z
N MET A 1 -36.70 42.82 38.98
CA MET A 1 -35.82 41.64 39.15
C MET A 1 -36.07 40.70 37.99
N ARG A 2 -35.01 40.21 37.35
CA ARG A 2 -34.98 39.58 36.00
C ARG A 2 -35.75 38.24 35.93
N PRO A 3 -36.14 37.82 34.71
CA PRO A 3 -37.37 37.10 34.37
C PRO A 3 -37.11 35.60 34.11
N THR A 4 -38.05 34.74 33.73
CA THR A 4 -38.62 34.45 32.38
C THR A 4 -38.95 32.93 32.43
N ALA A 5 -39.84 32.27 31.67
CA ALA A 5 -40.89 32.56 30.69
C ALA A 5 -41.61 31.20 30.45
N ALA A 6 -42.94 31.20 30.35
CA ALA A 6 -43.73 30.99 29.12
C ALA A 6 -43.47 29.67 28.37
N THR A 7 -44.39 28.71 28.46
CA THR A 7 -45.51 28.47 27.51
C THR A 7 -45.12 27.50 26.39
N THR A 8 -45.58 26.27 26.52
CA THR A 8 -45.58 25.25 25.48
C THR A 8 -47.02 24.97 25.09
N THR A 9 -47.36 24.98 23.80
CA THR A 9 -48.20 23.97 23.13
C THR A 9 -48.26 24.24 21.62
N ALA A 10 -48.22 23.14 20.87
CA ALA A 10 -47.97 22.93 19.46
C ALA A 10 -49.07 23.41 18.47
N ARG A 11 -48.69 23.62 17.20
CA ARG A 11 -49.02 22.71 16.07
C ARG A 11 -48.47 23.14 14.68
N SER A 12 -47.81 22.15 14.05
CA SER A 12 -47.92 21.69 12.65
C SER A 12 -47.21 22.37 11.45
N VAL A 13 -46.53 21.49 10.70
CA VAL A 13 -46.12 21.42 9.27
C VAL A 13 -44.86 22.17 8.81
N GLY A 14 -43.90 21.41 8.27
CA GLY A 14 -42.85 21.93 7.39
C GLY A 14 -41.86 20.84 6.95
N LEU A 15 -41.98 20.34 5.71
CA LEU A 15 -40.95 19.53 5.05
C LEU A 15 -39.65 20.34 4.95
N ALA A 16 -38.57 19.90 5.60
CA ALA A 16 -37.20 20.17 5.16
C ALA A 16 -36.19 19.40 6.04
N GLY A 17 -35.32 18.63 5.42
CA GLY A 17 -34.01 18.36 6.04
C GLY A 17 -33.84 17.04 6.78
N LEU A 18 -34.29 15.93 6.22
CA LEU A 18 -33.58 14.65 6.42
C LEU A 18 -32.81 14.32 5.14
N ALA A 19 -31.95 15.26 4.73
CA ALA A 19 -30.76 14.90 3.97
C ALA A 19 -29.93 14.07 4.93
N THR A 20 -30.16 12.75 4.90
CA THR A 20 -29.28 11.74 5.47
C THR A 20 -27.85 12.18 5.19
N LEU A 21 -27.16 12.58 6.25
CA LEU A 21 -25.73 12.67 6.34
C LEU A 21 -25.20 11.25 6.07
N TRP A 22 -25.20 10.86 4.80
CA TRP A 22 -24.20 9.97 4.25
C TRP A 22 -22.90 10.73 4.40
N VAL A 23 -22.37 10.69 5.62
CA VAL A 23 -20.95 10.89 5.87
C VAL A 23 -20.31 9.80 5.04
N LEU A 24 -19.99 10.17 3.80
CA LEU A 24 -18.95 9.57 3.02
C LEU A 24 -17.78 9.52 3.98
N SER A 25 -17.61 8.38 4.64
CA SER A 25 -16.35 7.99 5.24
C SER A 25 -15.40 7.91 4.06
N ALA A 26 -14.89 9.08 3.66
CA ALA A 26 -13.74 9.21 2.81
C ALA A 26 -12.75 8.24 3.41
N CYS A 27 -12.43 7.20 2.64
CA CYS A 27 -11.44 6.20 2.95
C CYS A 27 -10.13 6.92 3.27
N THR A 28 -9.96 7.36 4.51
CA THR A 28 -8.72 7.88 5.06
C THR A 28 -7.85 6.68 5.38
N LEU A 29 -7.62 5.82 4.37
CA LEU A 29 -6.39 5.05 4.35
C LEU A 29 -5.31 6.10 4.26
N GLY A 30 -4.71 6.42 5.42
CA GLY A 30 -3.77 7.52 5.59
C GLY A 30 -2.81 7.56 4.41
N ASN A 31 -2.66 8.75 3.83
CA ASN A 31 -1.69 9.02 2.77
C ASN A 31 -0.32 8.63 3.29
N TYR A 32 0.10 7.38 3.07
CA TYR A 32 1.45 6.97 3.37
C TYR A 32 2.31 7.54 2.23
N PRO A 33 3.22 8.49 2.52
CA PRO A 33 4.04 9.06 1.48
C PRO A 33 4.97 7.97 0.95
N LEU A 34 4.72 7.52 -0.27
CA LEU A 34 5.64 6.62 -0.95
C LEU A 34 6.88 7.41 -1.38
N PRO A 35 8.07 6.78 -1.33
CA PRO A 35 9.26 7.38 -1.88
C PRO A 35 9.06 7.78 -3.35
N ASP A 36 9.55 8.97 -3.71
CA ASP A 36 9.58 9.41 -5.09
C ASP A 36 10.62 8.57 -5.87
N PRO A 37 10.20 7.83 -6.91
CA PRO A 37 11.11 7.00 -7.72
C PRO A 37 12.15 7.83 -8.47
N GLY A 38 11.96 9.14 -8.61
CA GLY A 38 12.91 10.06 -9.22
C GLY A 38 14.17 10.29 -8.39
N THR A 39 14.11 10.05 -7.07
CA THR A 39 15.23 10.30 -6.16
C THR A 39 16.34 9.26 -6.30
N GLU A 40 17.59 9.69 -6.14
CA GLU A 40 18.77 8.81 -6.15
C GLU A 40 18.63 7.69 -5.12
N HIS A 41 18.25 8.04 -3.89
CA HIS A 41 18.02 7.08 -2.82
C HIS A 41 16.97 5.99 -3.17
N ALA A 42 15.85 6.36 -3.80
CA ALA A 42 14.85 5.39 -4.23
C ALA A 42 15.37 4.49 -5.36
N ARG A 43 16.20 5.02 -6.26
CA ARG A 43 16.82 4.24 -7.35
C ARG A 43 17.85 3.25 -6.81
N GLU A 44 18.72 3.67 -5.91
CA GLU A 44 19.71 2.83 -5.25
C GLU A 44 19.05 1.68 -4.50
N ASN A 45 18.05 1.98 -3.67
CA ASN A 45 17.31 0.97 -2.91
C ASN A 45 16.52 0.04 -3.84
N THR A 46 15.91 0.57 -4.91
CA THR A 46 15.23 -0.28 -5.90
C THR A 46 16.24 -1.24 -6.56
N ALA A 47 17.41 -0.76 -6.98
CA ALA A 47 18.43 -1.59 -7.60
C ALA A 47 19.04 -2.62 -6.62
N HIS A 48 19.20 -2.27 -5.34
CA HIS A 48 19.60 -3.20 -4.30
C HIS A 48 18.57 -4.31 -4.10
N ILE A 49 17.31 -3.93 -3.91
CA ILE A 49 16.20 -4.89 -3.72
C ILE A 49 16.06 -5.81 -4.94
N THR A 50 16.14 -5.27 -6.16
CA THR A 50 16.13 -6.09 -7.39
C THR A 50 17.23 -7.14 -7.36
N ARG A 51 18.48 -6.76 -7.03
CA ARG A 51 19.59 -7.72 -6.96
C ARG A 51 19.35 -8.81 -5.92
N VAL A 52 18.87 -8.44 -4.74
CA VAL A 52 18.57 -9.41 -3.67
C VAL A 52 17.47 -10.40 -4.11
N LEU A 53 16.40 -9.91 -4.74
CA LEU A 53 15.29 -10.76 -5.21
C LEU A 53 15.66 -11.65 -6.39
N GLU A 54 16.42 -11.14 -7.36
CA GLU A 54 16.89 -11.92 -8.52
C GLU A 54 17.96 -12.95 -8.12
N SER A 55 18.66 -12.76 -7.00
CA SER A 55 19.57 -13.76 -6.44
C SER A 55 18.91 -14.84 -5.59
N ASN A 56 17.60 -14.71 -5.31
CA ASN A 56 16.88 -15.58 -4.40
C ASN A 56 15.91 -16.50 -5.15
N ASP A 57 16.49 -17.52 -5.80
CA ASP A 57 15.75 -18.49 -6.61
C ASP A 57 14.67 -19.25 -5.82
N ALA A 58 14.84 -19.39 -4.50
CA ALA A 58 13.86 -20.04 -3.62
C ALA A 58 12.54 -19.28 -3.54
N ILE A 59 12.55 -17.96 -3.80
CA ILE A 59 11.38 -17.10 -3.75
C ILE A 59 10.88 -16.76 -5.14
N THR A 60 11.79 -16.45 -6.06
CA THR A 60 11.44 -15.87 -7.37
C THR A 60 11.55 -16.88 -8.52
N GLY A 61 12.10 -18.06 -8.25
CA GLY A 61 12.46 -19.07 -9.27
C GLY A 61 13.82 -18.79 -9.89
N ALA A 62 14.38 -19.79 -10.55
CA ALA A 62 15.66 -19.66 -11.24
C ALA A 62 15.58 -18.65 -12.39
N ASN A 63 16.65 -17.87 -12.59
CA ASN A 63 16.76 -16.83 -13.62
C ASN A 63 15.64 -15.78 -13.57
N ALA A 64 15.14 -15.48 -12.37
CA ALA A 64 14.07 -14.53 -12.22
C ALA A 64 14.45 -13.12 -12.72
N LYS A 65 13.47 -12.43 -13.30
CA LYS A 65 13.53 -10.99 -13.59
C LYS A 65 12.46 -10.26 -12.82
N CYS A 66 12.88 -9.27 -12.05
CA CYS A 66 12.04 -8.58 -11.08
C CYS A 66 11.82 -7.10 -11.45
N LYS A 67 10.54 -6.71 -11.58
CA LYS A 67 10.13 -5.30 -11.56
C LYS A 67 9.83 -4.91 -10.13
N VAL A 68 10.59 -3.97 -9.59
CA VAL A 68 10.53 -3.58 -8.18
C VAL A 68 10.04 -2.15 -8.03
N ARG A 69 9.15 -1.94 -7.06
CA ARG A 69 8.74 -0.63 -6.56
C ARG A 69 9.14 -0.51 -5.09
N TYR A 70 10.14 0.33 -4.80
CA TYR A 70 10.49 0.69 -3.43
C TYR A 70 9.31 1.40 -2.74
N LEU A 71 8.96 0.94 -1.53
CA LEU A 71 7.84 1.43 -0.73
C LEU A 71 8.28 2.23 0.49
N GLY A 72 9.53 2.08 0.93
CA GLY A 72 10.09 2.81 2.06
C GLY A 72 10.99 1.94 2.93
N GLU A 73 11.59 2.57 3.94
CA GLU A 73 12.44 1.93 4.93
C GLU A 73 11.83 2.11 6.32
N LYS A 74 11.91 1.07 7.15
CA LYS A 74 11.50 1.14 8.55
C LYS A 74 12.41 0.24 9.37
N GLN A 75 13.02 0.81 10.43
CA GLN A 75 13.90 0.08 11.35
C GLN A 75 15.08 -0.62 10.62
N GLY A 76 15.63 0.00 9.58
CA GLY A 76 16.73 -0.57 8.79
C GLY A 76 16.32 -1.63 7.76
N ALA A 77 15.05 -2.02 7.72
CA ALA A 77 14.53 -2.93 6.70
C ALA A 77 13.89 -2.15 5.55
N LEU A 78 14.16 -2.59 4.32
CA LEU A 78 13.57 -2.05 3.10
C LEU A 78 12.28 -2.78 2.77
N PHE A 79 11.28 -2.05 2.32
CA PHE A 79 9.99 -2.59 1.90
C PHE A 79 9.79 -2.29 0.42
N ALA A 80 9.34 -3.29 -0.33
CA ALA A 80 9.08 -3.16 -1.76
C ALA A 80 7.86 -3.96 -2.20
N TRP A 81 7.24 -3.54 -3.29
CA TRP A 81 6.41 -4.42 -4.11
C TRP A 81 7.27 -4.95 -5.24
N ALA A 82 7.22 -6.24 -5.54
CA ALA A 82 7.93 -6.79 -6.67
C ALA A 82 7.06 -7.76 -7.47
N GLU A 83 7.18 -7.65 -8.78
CA GLU A 83 6.66 -8.58 -9.78
C GLU A 83 7.87 -9.30 -10.39
N CYS A 84 8.06 -10.56 -10.02
CA CYS A 84 9.14 -11.37 -10.55
C CYS A 84 8.59 -12.48 -11.43
N THR A 85 9.28 -12.73 -12.54
CA THR A 85 9.01 -13.86 -13.45
C THR A 85 10.28 -14.68 -13.58
N GLY A 86 10.22 -15.96 -13.24
CA GLY A 86 11.34 -16.90 -13.30
C GLY A 86 10.89 -18.26 -13.82
N PHE A 87 11.65 -19.31 -13.50
CA PHE A 87 11.34 -20.69 -13.85
C PHE A 87 11.54 -21.60 -12.65
N TYR A 88 10.75 -22.67 -12.54
CA TYR A 88 11.11 -23.74 -11.61
C TYR A 88 12.38 -24.43 -12.10
N GLU A 89 13.23 -24.88 -11.17
CA GLU A 89 14.45 -25.59 -11.51
C GLU A 89 14.13 -26.80 -12.40
N GLY A 90 14.81 -26.91 -13.54
CA GLY A 90 14.59 -27.99 -14.52
C GLY A 90 13.27 -27.92 -15.30
N SER A 91 12.51 -26.83 -15.17
CA SER A 91 11.24 -26.63 -15.87
C SER A 91 11.30 -25.49 -16.87
N SER A 92 10.61 -25.65 -18.00
CA SER A 92 10.32 -24.56 -18.94
C SER A 92 9.04 -23.80 -18.59
N VAL A 93 8.34 -24.21 -17.52
CA VAL A 93 7.11 -23.55 -17.07
C VAL A 93 7.49 -22.30 -16.28
N PRO A 94 7.06 -21.11 -16.73
CA PRO A 94 7.36 -19.87 -16.03
C PRO A 94 6.63 -19.82 -14.69
N THR A 95 7.30 -19.27 -13.68
CA THR A 95 6.70 -18.88 -12.41
C THR A 95 6.52 -17.37 -12.40
N SER A 96 5.46 -16.89 -11.75
CA SER A 96 5.29 -15.47 -11.51
C SER A 96 4.85 -15.23 -10.08
N VAL A 97 5.54 -14.32 -9.42
CA VAL A 97 5.23 -13.86 -8.07
C VAL A 97 5.01 -12.35 -8.12
N SER A 98 3.86 -11.90 -7.63
CA SER A 98 3.56 -10.48 -7.45
C SER A 98 3.17 -10.26 -6.00
N ASN A 99 4.09 -9.73 -5.21
CA ASN A 99 3.88 -9.57 -3.78
C ASN A 99 4.72 -8.43 -3.21
N ALA A 100 4.41 -8.06 -1.97
CA ALA A 100 5.24 -7.19 -1.18
C ALA A 100 6.32 -7.98 -0.44
N PHE A 101 7.50 -7.39 -0.28
CA PHE A 101 8.67 -7.98 0.32
C PHE A 101 9.25 -7.06 1.38
N ARG A 102 9.76 -7.67 2.45
CA ARG A 102 10.70 -7.04 3.39
C ARG A 102 12.09 -7.56 3.09
N ILE A 103 13.06 -6.65 2.99
CA ILE A 103 14.45 -6.94 2.72
C ILE A 103 15.27 -6.43 3.91
N ASP A 104 16.00 -7.33 4.56
CA ASP A 104 16.88 -7.06 5.69
C ASP A 104 18.31 -7.43 5.30
N GLY A 105 19.07 -6.44 4.83
CA GLY A 105 20.35 -6.67 4.15
C GLY A 105 20.19 -7.49 2.87
N THR A 106 20.52 -8.78 2.96
CA THR A 106 20.39 -9.78 1.88
C THR A 106 19.27 -10.80 2.13
N SER A 107 18.66 -10.77 3.31
CA SER A 107 17.55 -11.66 3.65
C SER A 107 16.25 -11.11 3.09
N THR A 108 15.54 -11.93 2.32
CA THR A 108 14.19 -11.61 1.83
C THR A 108 13.16 -12.33 2.66
N GLN A 109 12.11 -11.63 3.09
CA GLN A 109 10.99 -12.23 3.81
C GLN A 109 9.67 -12.00 3.08
N TRP A 110 8.90 -13.08 2.93
CA TRP A 110 7.58 -13.06 2.31
C TRP A 110 6.52 -12.69 3.35
N PRO A 111 5.44 -11.98 3.01
CA PRO A 111 4.53 -11.39 4.00
C PRO A 111 3.68 -12.43 4.76
N GLN A 112 3.90 -13.72 4.54
CA GLN A 112 3.32 -14.80 5.35
C GLN A 112 3.98 -14.94 6.74
N ALA A 113 5.10 -14.25 7.00
CA ALA A 113 5.84 -14.35 8.26
C ALA A 113 5.64 -13.13 9.19
N GLY A 114 4.60 -13.17 10.05
CA GLY A 114 4.57 -12.39 11.29
C GLY A 114 4.67 -10.85 11.19
N ALA A 115 5.30 -10.23 12.20
CA ALA A 115 5.11 -8.87 12.75
C ALA A 115 5.05 -7.64 11.81
N TYR A 116 5.34 -7.77 10.50
CA TYR A 116 5.35 -6.67 9.54
C TYR A 116 4.25 -6.77 8.46
N VAL A 117 3.35 -7.75 8.55
CA VAL A 117 2.18 -7.90 7.65
C VAL A 117 1.39 -6.59 7.57
N GLU A 118 1.17 -5.91 8.69
CA GLU A 118 0.43 -4.65 8.70
C GLU A 118 1.20 -3.48 8.06
N ASP A 119 2.53 -3.43 8.20
CA ASP A 119 3.36 -2.43 7.54
C ASP A 119 3.35 -2.66 6.02
N VAL A 120 3.57 -3.91 5.58
CA VAL A 120 3.45 -4.32 4.18
C VAL A 120 2.06 -4.02 3.62
N ARG A 121 1.00 -4.32 4.37
CA ARG A 121 -0.38 -4.06 3.96
C ARG A 121 -0.66 -2.57 3.82
N ARG A 122 -0.13 -1.76 4.72
CA ARG A 122 -0.28 -0.30 4.67
C ARG A 122 0.43 0.28 3.45
N LEU A 123 1.67 -0.13 3.23
CA LEU A 123 2.52 0.32 2.12
C LEU A 123 1.99 -0.13 0.75
N SER A 124 1.60 -1.39 0.63
CA SER A 124 1.01 -1.94 -0.61
C SER A 124 -0.30 -1.23 -0.95
N ARG A 125 -1.20 -0.99 0.01
CA ARG A 125 -2.43 -0.23 -0.22
C ARG A 125 -2.16 1.21 -0.67
N ALA A 126 -1.17 1.87 -0.08
CA ALA A 126 -0.74 3.20 -0.54
C ALA A 126 -0.23 3.18 -1.99
N ALA A 127 0.53 2.14 -2.38
CA ALA A 127 1.01 1.96 -3.75
C ALA A 127 -0.13 1.66 -4.75
N SER A 128 -1.10 0.82 -4.38
CA SER A 128 -2.27 0.57 -5.23
C SER A 128 -3.10 1.84 -5.46
N LEU A 129 -3.25 2.67 -4.44
CA LEU A 129 -3.97 3.95 -4.52
C LEU A 129 -3.23 5.00 -5.35
N ALA A 130 -1.90 5.09 -5.23
CA ALA A 130 -1.07 5.97 -6.05
C ALA A 130 -1.10 5.60 -7.54
N THR A 131 -1.25 4.30 -7.86
CA THR A 131 -1.48 3.83 -9.23
C THR A 131 -2.89 4.21 -9.71
N PHE A 132 -3.90 4.22 -8.84
CA PHE A 132 -5.28 4.59 -9.18
C PHE A 132 -5.48 6.11 -9.34
N SER A 133 -4.63 6.95 -8.75
CA SER A 133 -4.67 8.41 -8.97
C SER A 133 -4.01 8.85 -10.28
N ARG A 134 -3.29 7.96 -10.98
CA ARG A 134 -2.67 8.26 -12.29
C ARG A 134 -3.55 7.93 -13.50
N THR A 135 -4.69 7.27 -13.31
CA THR A 135 -5.62 6.87 -14.39
C THR A 135 -6.91 7.71 -14.46
N ARG A 136 -7.03 8.81 -13.71
CA ARG A 136 -8.19 9.74 -13.78
C ARG A 136 -7.89 11.10 -14.42
N ASN A 137 -6.99 11.15 -15.39
CA ASN A 137 -6.86 12.30 -16.29
C ASN A 137 -6.56 11.80 -17.70
N VAL A 138 -7.59 11.25 -18.35
CA VAL A 138 -7.74 11.29 -19.81
C VAL A 138 -9.20 11.61 -20.09
#